data_AF-A0A3D0ESI0-F1
#
_entry.id   AF-A0A3D0ESI0-F1
#
_cell.length_a   1.000
_cell.length_b   1.000
_cell.length_c   1.000
_cell.angle_alpha   90.00
_cell.angle_beta   90.00
_cell.angle_gamma   90.00
#
_symmetry.space_group_name_H-M   'P 1'
#
loop_
_entity.id
_entity.type
_entity.pdbx_description
1 polymer ?
#
loop_
_entity_poly.entity_id
_entity_poly.type
_entity_poly.pdbx_seq_one_letter_code
_entity_poly.pdbx_strand_id
1 'polypeptide(L)'
;VYYDSDSIEIGDGRLFVWTMVDFSAQQMGVLSRKNFVQVDCEHKRYQTLVQILYEGAFGSGTSYKTDIVSGVMAPASSNPVIASVMDNLCG
;
A
#
# COMPACT_ATOMS: atom_id res chain seq x y z
N VAL A 1 1.72 6.89 8.88
CA VAL A 1 1.92 5.88 7.82
C VAL A 1 2.60 4.70 8.47
N TYR A 2 1.99 3.54 8.39
CA TYR A 2 2.47 2.30 8.98
C TYR A 2 2.49 1.26 7.87
N TYR A 3 3.57 0.51 7.69
CA TYR A 3 3.51 -0.70 6.86
C TYR A 3 3.71 -1.88 7.79
N ASP A 4 2.94 -2.94 7.53
CA ASP A 4 2.96 -4.14 8.35
C ASP A 4 4.13 -4.99 7.86
N SER A 5 5.26 -4.97 8.57
CA SER A 5 6.45 -5.75 8.21
C SER A 5 6.17 -7.25 8.15
N ASP A 6 5.18 -7.72 8.90
CA ASP A 6 4.82 -9.15 8.95
C ASP A 6 3.96 -9.56 7.74
N SER A 7 3.56 -8.58 6.92
CA SER A 7 2.76 -8.77 5.71
C SER A 7 3.58 -8.84 4.41
N ILE A 8 4.92 -8.86 4.52
CA ILE A 8 5.81 -8.96 3.36
C ILE A 8 5.77 -10.40 2.86
N GLU A 9 5.31 -10.57 1.63
CA GLU A 9 5.31 -11.84 0.93
C GLU A 9 6.26 -11.77 -0.27
N ILE A 10 7.17 -12.74 -0.37
CA ILE A 10 8.05 -12.90 -1.52
C ILE A 10 7.55 -14.11 -2.30
N GLY A 11 7.12 -13.92 -3.55
CA GLY A 11 6.65 -14.98 -4.43
C GLY A 11 7.09 -14.73 -5.87
N ASP A 12 7.67 -15.74 -6.53
CA ASP A 12 8.10 -15.69 -7.93
C ASP A 12 9.00 -14.48 -8.30
N GLY A 13 9.89 -14.09 -7.38
CA GLY A 13 10.79 -12.94 -7.56
C GLY A 13 10.08 -11.57 -7.51
N ARG A 14 8.80 -11.55 -7.13
CA ARG A 14 8.00 -10.35 -6.90
C ARG A 14 7.79 -10.16 -5.41
N LEU A 15 7.88 -8.90 -4.99
CA LEU A 15 7.69 -8.53 -3.60
C LEU A 15 6.30 -7.92 -3.43
N PHE A 16 5.55 -8.44 -2.46
CA PHE A 16 4.22 -7.95 -2.12
C PHE A 16 4.19 -7.48 -0.68
N VAL A 17 3.45 -6.41 -0.41
CA VAL A 17 3.40 -5.77 0.91
C VAL A 17 2.06 -5.12 1.16
N TRP A 18 1.55 -5.25 2.39
CA TRP A 18 0.43 -4.43 2.83
C TRP A 18 0.93 -3.14 3.50
N THR A 19 0.35 -2.01 3.07
CA THR A 19 0.61 -0.70 3.66
C THR A 19 -0.65 -0.14 4.28
N MET A 20 -0.54 0.55 5.42
CA MET A 20 -1.63 1.22 6.14
C MET A 20 -1.34 2.73 6.26
N VAL A 21 -2.34 3.53 5.92
CA VAL A 21 -2.26 4.98 5.99
C VAL A 21 -3.47 5.50 6.73
N ASP A 22 -3.23 6.14 7.87
CA ASP A 22 -4.23 6.99 8.53
C ASP A 22 -4.22 8.39 7.93
N PHE A 23 -5.41 8.91 7.66
CA PHE A 23 -5.59 10.27 7.17
C PHE A 23 -5.59 11.24 8.35
N SER A 24 -4.92 12.39 8.21
CA SER A 24 -4.91 13.45 9.22
C SER A 24 -6.27 14.13 9.39
N ALA A 25 -7.13 14.03 8.39
CA ALA A 25 -8.51 14.49 8.41
C ALA A 25 -9.39 13.49 7.65
N GLN A 26 -10.66 13.39 8.05
CA GLN A 26 -11.62 12.50 7.40
C GLN A 26 -11.79 12.87 5.92
N GLN A 27 -11.63 11.89 5.04
CA GLN A 27 -11.88 12.05 3.61
C GLN A 27 -13.10 11.23 3.24
N MET A 28 -14.20 11.87 2.82
CA MET A 28 -15.42 11.17 2.38
C MET A 28 -15.91 10.07 3.34
N GLY A 29 -15.85 10.32 4.65
CA GLY A 29 -16.28 9.34 5.66
C GLY A 29 -15.19 8.40 6.17
N VAL A 30 -14.04 8.29 5.50
CA VAL A 30 -12.99 7.33 5.85
C VAL A 30 -11.81 7.97 6.59
N LEU A 31 -11.21 7.22 7.51
CA LEU A 31 -10.10 7.66 8.38
C LEU A 31 -8.80 6.89 8.14
N SER A 32 -8.86 5.70 7.54
CA SER A 32 -7.67 4.96 7.17
C SER A 32 -7.84 4.15 5.89
N ARG A 33 -6.70 3.77 5.30
CA ARG A 33 -6.63 2.97 4.08
C ARG A 33 -5.54 1.92 4.19
N LYS A 34 -5.88 0.68 3.83
CA LYS A 34 -4.95 -0.43 3.64
C LYS A 34 -4.79 -0.75 2.15
N ASN A 35 -3.56 -0.89 1.66
CA ASN A 35 -3.28 -1.22 0.26
C ASN A 35 -2.44 -2.48 0.17
N PHE A 36 -2.80 -3.40 -0.73
CA PHE A 36 -1.91 -4.48 -1.16
C PHE A 36 -1.12 -4.01 -2.37
N VAL A 37 0.19 -4.10 -2.29
CA VAL A 37 1.08 -3.48 -3.26
C VAL A 37 2.08 -4.52 -3.75
N GLN A 38 2.27 -4.58 -5.06
CA GLN A 38 3.40 -5.25 -5.68
C GLN A 38 4.53 -4.24 -5.92
N VAL A 39 5.75 -4.62 -5.61
CA VAL A 39 6.96 -3.81 -5.74
C VAL A 39 7.90 -4.46 -6.76
N ASP A 40 8.50 -3.63 -7.60
CA ASP A 40 9.59 -3.96 -8.51
C ASP A 40 10.84 -3.18 -8.04
N CYS A 41 11.74 -3.91 -7.36
CA CYS A 41 12.99 -3.37 -6.83
C CYS A 41 13.97 -2.94 -7.94
N GLU A 42 14.00 -3.67 -9.06
CA GLU A 42 14.96 -3.42 -10.16
C GLU A 42 14.69 -2.07 -10.82
N HIS A 43 13.42 -1.81 -11.14
CA HIS A 43 13.00 -0.57 -11.81
C HIS A 43 12.52 0.51 -10.84
N LYS A 44 12.50 0.24 -9.53
CA LYS A 44 11.97 1.11 -8.48
C LYS A 44 10.52 1.55 -8.75
N ARG A 45 9.67 0.59 -9.08
CA ARG A 45 8.24 0.83 -9.39
C ARG A 45 7.33 0.04 -8.47
N TYR A 46 6.07 0.44 -8.42
CA TYR A 46 5.06 -0.26 -7.65
C TYR A 46 3.71 -0.26 -8.37
N GLN A 47 2.84 -1.18 -7.96
CA GLN A 47 1.45 -1.21 -8.36
C GLN A 47 0.58 -1.58 -7.17
N THR A 48 -0.44 -0.78 -6.91
CA THR A 48 -1.49 -1.17 -5.96
C THR A 48 -2.42 -2.17 -6.64
N LEU A 49 -2.61 -3.33 -6.02
CA LEU A 49 -3.47 -4.40 -6.49
C LEU A 49 -4.84 -4.38 -5.81
N VAL A 50 -4.86 -4.02 -4.52
CA VAL A 50 -6.08 -3.97 -3.71
C VAL A 50 -6.03 -2.71 -2.85
N GLN A 51 -7.17 -2.05 -2.71
CA GLN A 51 -7.39 -0.98 -1.73
C GLN A 51 -8.54 -1.36 -0.81
N ILE A 52 -8.38 -1.09 0.47
CA ILE A 52 -9.44 -1.19 1.48
C ILE A 52 -9.49 0.15 2.22
N LEU A 53 -10.66 0.80 2.22
CA LEU A 53 -10.91 2.01 2.98
C LEU A 53 -11.68 1.66 4.25
N TYR A 54 -11.41 2.38 5.33
CA TYR A 54 -12.04 2.13 6.63
C TYR A 54 -12.60 3.43 7.22
N GLU A 55 -13.79 3.33 7.81
CA GLU A 55 -14.41 4.46 8.53
C GLU A 55 -13.63 4.86 9.79
N GLY A 56 -12.89 3.92 10.40
CA GLY A 56 -12.05 4.15 11.57
C GLY A 56 -10.55 4.23 11.27
N ALA A 57 -9.79 4.67 12.26
CA ALA A 57 -8.33 4.71 12.20
C ALA A 57 -7.73 3.29 12.29
N PHE A 58 -6.52 3.11 11.78
CA PHE A 58 -5.76 1.87 11.85
C PHE A 58 -6.50 0.63 11.32
N GLY A 59 -7.37 0.80 10.32
CA GLY A 59 -8.15 -0.29 9.75
C GLY A 59 -9.36 -0.73 10.60
N SER A 60 -9.84 0.09 11.52
CA SER A 60 -11.02 -0.23 12.34
C SER A 60 -12.34 0.21 11.67
N GLY A 61 -13.45 -0.36 12.12
CA GLY A 61 -14.79 0.01 11.64
C GLY A 61 -15.16 -0.61 10.30
N THR A 62 -16.19 -0.07 9.64
CA THR A 62 -16.68 -0.60 8.36
C THR A 62 -15.62 -0.46 7.28
N SER A 63 -15.43 -1.53 6.49
CA SER A 63 -14.42 -1.58 5.43
C SER A 63 -15.04 -1.64 4.05
N TYR A 64 -14.44 -0.94 3.08
CA TYR A 64 -14.82 -0.93 1.68
C TYR A 64 -13.64 -1.39 0.83
N LYS A 65 -13.71 -2.62 0.31
CA LYS A 65 -12.66 -3.22 -0.51
C LYS A 65 -12.90 -2.94 -1.99
N THR A 66 -11.83 -2.65 -2.72
CA THR A 66 -11.82 -2.51 -4.17
C THR A 66 -10.56 -3.13 -4.74
N ASP A 67 -10.73 -4.03 -5.71
CA ASP A 67 -9.62 -4.55 -6.49
C ASP A 67 -9.22 -3.51 -7.56
N ILE A 68 -7.93 -3.20 -7.66
CA ILE A 68 -7.40 -2.21 -8.58
C ILE A 68 -6.80 -2.90 -9.78
N VAL A 69 -7.46 -2.73 -10.93
CA VAL A 69 -6.98 -3.22 -12.22
C VAL A 69 -6.26 -2.09 -12.94
N SER A 70 -5.01 -1.80 -12.55
CA SER A 70 -4.14 -0.88 -13.28
C SER A 70 -2.98 -1.65 -13.89
N GLY A 71 -2.92 -1.80 -15.21
CA GLY A 71 -1.81 -2.52 -15.86
C GLY A 71 -0.46 -1.81 -15.85
N VAL A 72 -0.38 -0.61 -15.25
CA VAL A 72 0.82 0.23 -15.26
C VAL A 72 1.34 0.43 -13.84
N MET A 73 2.61 0.09 -13.63
CA MET A 73 3.34 0.37 -12.40
C MET A 73 3.79 1.84 -12.37
N ALA A 74 3.57 2.51 -11.24
CA ALA A 74 4.01 3.89 -11.01
C ALA A 74 5.43 3.93 -10.39
N PRO A 75 6.19 5.02 -10.57
CA PRO A 75 7.47 5.22 -9.88
C PRO A 75 7.27 5.24 -8.35
N ALA A 76 8.11 4.55 -7.58
CA ALA A 76 8.00 4.56 -6.11
C ALA A 76 8.10 5.97 -5.51
N SER A 77 8.87 6.87 -6.13
CA SER A 77 9.01 8.26 -5.73
C SER A 77 7.71 9.07 -5.80
N SER A 78 6.67 8.61 -6.51
CA SER A 78 5.38 9.30 -6.58
C SER A 78 4.53 9.11 -5.32
N ASN A 79 4.94 8.23 -4.41
CA ASN A 79 4.23 7.97 -3.16
C ASN A 79 5.24 7.82 -2.01
N PRO A 80 5.27 8.74 -1.02
CA PRO A 80 6.27 8.72 0.04
C PRO A 80 6.22 7.46 0.92
N VAL A 81 5.04 6.83 1.04
CA VAL A 81 4.89 5.55 1.75
C VAL A 81 5.62 4.46 1.01
N ILE A 82 5.43 4.39 -0.31
CA ILE A 82 6.06 3.38 -1.15
C ILE A 82 7.55 3.63 -1.28
N ALA A 83 7.99 4.89 -1.38
CA ALA A 83 9.41 5.22 -1.38
C ALA A 83 10.09 4.66 -0.12
N SER A 84 9.50 4.89 1.07
CA SER A 84 10.01 4.33 2.33
C SER A 84 10.02 2.80 2.33
N VAL A 85 8.95 2.16 1.85
CA VAL A 85 8.90 0.69 1.74
C VAL A 85 9.98 0.16 0.78
N MET A 86 10.17 0.82 -0.36
CA MET A 86 11.18 0.46 -1.36
C MET A 86 12.59 0.55 -0.75
N ASP A 87 12.91 1.62 -0.04
CA ASP A 87 14.22 1.80 0.60
C ASP A 87 14.49 0.74 1.68
N ASN A 88 13.46 0.29 2.39
CA ASN A 88 13.60 -0.76 3.41
C ASN A 88 13.67 -2.18 2.86
N LEU A 89 13.01 -2.45 1.73
CA LEU A 89 12.87 -3.81 1.18
C LEU A 89 13.84 -4.12 0.04
N CYS A 90 14.28 -3.10 -0.68
CA CYS A 90 15.15 -3.23 -1.86
C CYS A 90 16.54 -2.59 -1.65
N GLY A 91 16.81 -2.12 -0.42
CA GLY A 91 18.09 -1.54 0.00
C GLY A 91 19.18 -2.56 0.27
#